data_AF-K1YUJ3-F1
#
_entry.id   AF-K1YUJ3-F1
#
_cell.length_a   1.000
_cell.length_b   1.000
_cell.length_c   1.000
_cell.angle_alpha   90.00
_cell.angle_beta   90.00
_cell.angle_gamma   90.00
#
_symmetry.space_group_name_H-M   'P 1'
#
loop_
_entity.id
_entity.type
_entity.pdbx_description
1 polymer ?
#
loop_
_entity_poly.entity_id
_entity_poly.type
_entity_poly.pdbx_seq_one_letter_code
_entity_poly.pdbx_strand_id
1 'polypeptide(L)'
;MINAIQFLITISSCVAITLLTGESEKSKRVGCLVGLVGQPFWLWSTFEAGQWGMFLVSAWFTYRYIVGATPKRLSFIRQAAEFTHL
;
A
#
# COMPACT_ATOMS: atom_id res chain seq x y z
N MET A 1 -4.40 -23.53 10.02
CA MET A 1 -3.47 -22.36 10.11
C MET A 1 -3.71 -21.31 9.03
N ILE A 2 -4.12 -21.67 7.80
CA ILE A 2 -4.50 -20.74 6.71
C ILE A 2 -5.50 -19.64 7.13
N ASN A 3 -6.45 -19.94 8.01
CA ASN A 3 -7.51 -19.01 8.43
C ASN A 3 -6.97 -17.76 9.15
N ALA A 4 -5.85 -17.87 9.90
CA ALA A 4 -5.28 -16.73 10.62
C ALA A 4 -4.61 -15.73 9.67
N ILE A 5 -3.91 -16.23 8.63
CA ILE A 5 -3.28 -15.39 7.60
C ILE A 5 -4.34 -14.65 6.80
N GLN A 6 -5.43 -15.32 6.41
CA GLN A 6 -6.55 -14.70 5.70
C GLN A 6 -7.24 -13.62 6.55
N PHE A 7 -7.36 -13.84 7.86
CA PHE A 7 -7.91 -12.85 8.79
C PHE A 7 -7.03 -11.60 8.89
N LEU A 8 -5.70 -11.78 9.03
CA LEU A 8 -4.73 -10.68 9.03
C LEU A 8 -4.74 -9.91 7.71
N ILE A 9 -4.78 -10.61 6.59
CA ILE A 9 -4.92 -10.03 5.24
C ILE A 9 -6.18 -9.17 5.16
N THR A 10 -7.33 -9.72 5.60
CA THR A 10 -8.63 -9.03 5.48
C THR A 10 -8.65 -7.77 6.32
N ILE A 11 -8.28 -7.86 7.61
CA ILE A 11 -8.32 -6.70 8.51
C ILE A 11 -7.32 -5.63 8.06
N SER A 12 -6.08 -6.00 7.78
CA SER A 12 -5.07 -5.03 7.32
C SER A 12 -5.50 -4.32 6.04
N SER A 13 -6.13 -5.05 5.11
CA SER A 13 -6.63 -4.48 3.85
C SER A 13 -7.81 -3.52 4.07
N CYS A 14 -8.79 -3.88 4.92
CA CYS A 14 -9.94 -3.02 5.24
C CYS A 14 -9.49 -1.72 5.93
N VAL A 15 -8.60 -1.81 6.92
CA VAL A 15 -8.08 -0.65 7.64
C VAL A 15 -7.25 0.23 6.69
N ALA A 16 -6.38 -0.36 5.87
CA ALA A 16 -5.58 0.37 4.89
C ALA A 16 -6.47 1.16 3.92
N ILE A 17 -7.48 0.52 3.31
CA ILE A 17 -8.40 1.19 2.36
C ILE A 17 -9.14 2.34 3.03
N THR A 18 -9.70 2.12 4.23
CA THR A 18 -10.44 3.15 4.96
C THR A 18 -9.59 4.40 5.19
N LEU A 19 -8.33 4.18 5.57
CA LEU A 19 -7.39 5.26 5.82
C LEU A 19 -6.92 5.95 4.53
N LEU A 20 -6.77 5.21 3.44
CA LEU A 20 -6.39 5.72 2.11
C LEU A 20 -7.49 6.55 1.45
N THR A 21 -8.76 6.20 1.67
CA THR A 21 -9.92 6.95 1.17
C THR A 21 -10.27 8.15 2.06
N GLY A 22 -9.60 8.31 3.20
CA GLY A 22 -9.78 9.47 4.08
C GLY A 22 -9.25 10.77 3.47
N GLU A 23 -9.83 11.89 3.88
CA GLU A 23 -9.50 13.22 3.32
C GLU A 23 -8.10 13.71 3.72
N SER A 24 -7.62 13.33 4.92
CA SER A 24 -6.36 13.84 5.45
C SER A 24 -5.13 13.11 4.90
N GLU A 25 -4.10 13.89 4.57
CA GLU A 25 -2.80 13.36 4.12
C GLU A 25 -2.11 12.50 5.21
N LYS A 26 -2.38 12.79 6.49
CA LYS A 26 -1.94 11.97 7.61
C LYS A 26 -2.61 10.59 7.59
N SER A 27 -3.93 10.54 7.35
CA SER A 27 -4.67 9.28 7.22
C SER A 27 -4.14 8.44 6.06
N LYS A 28 -3.92 9.05 4.88
CA LYS A 28 -3.39 8.33 3.71
C LYS A 28 -2.02 7.71 3.96
N ARG A 29 -1.12 8.41 4.67
CA ARG A 29 0.19 7.87 5.06
C ARG A 29 0.06 6.70 6.03
N VAL A 30 -0.78 6.83 7.05
CA VAL A 30 -1.02 5.72 7.99
C VAL A 30 -1.66 4.54 7.25
N GLY A 31 -2.56 4.78 6.31
CA GLY A 31 -3.13 3.74 5.44
C GLY A 31 -2.06 3.01 4.61
N CYS A 32 -1.08 3.73 4.07
CA CYS A 32 0.08 3.10 3.40
C CYS A 32 0.92 2.25 4.36
N LEU A 33 1.17 2.73 5.59
CA LEU A 33 1.91 1.96 6.60
C LEU A 33 1.18 0.67 7.00
N VAL A 34 -0.13 0.76 7.24
CA VAL A 34 -0.97 -0.41 7.55
C VAL A 34 -0.99 -1.38 6.36
N GLY A 35 -1.13 -0.86 5.14
CA GLY A 35 -1.07 -1.64 3.92
C GLY A 35 0.26 -2.38 3.76
N LEU A 36 1.38 -1.73 4.06
CA LEU A 36 2.72 -2.33 4.04
C LEU A 36 2.85 -3.52 4.97
N VAL A 37 2.33 -3.42 6.19
CA VAL A 37 2.35 -4.53 7.15
C VAL A 37 1.52 -5.72 6.64
N GLY A 38 0.45 -5.46 5.90
CA GLY A 38 -0.39 -6.50 5.28
C GLY A 38 0.25 -7.19 4.07
N GLN A 39 1.13 -6.52 3.32
CA GLN A 39 1.67 -7.07 2.07
C GLN A 39 2.54 -8.33 2.21
N PRO A 40 3.40 -8.50 3.23
CA PRO A 40 4.13 -9.75 3.46
C PRO A 40 3.22 -10.98 3.54
N PHE A 41 2.04 -10.84 4.15
CA PHE A 41 1.06 -11.93 4.26
C PHE A 41 0.42 -12.24 2.91
N TRP A 42 0.08 -11.21 2.13
CA TRP A 42 -0.42 -11.37 0.77
C TRP A 42 0.61 -12.05 -0.15
N LEU A 43 1.87 -11.62 -0.11
CA LEU A 43 2.96 -12.21 -0.90
C LEU A 43 3.19 -13.67 -0.52
N TRP A 44 3.26 -13.99 0.78
CA TRP A 44 3.41 -15.37 1.23
C TRP A 44 2.22 -16.25 0.78
N SER A 45 0.99 -15.80 1.05
CA SER A 45 -0.21 -16.57 0.73
C SER A 45 -0.40 -16.80 -0.76
N THR A 46 -0.07 -15.82 -1.60
CA THR A 46 -0.22 -15.93 -3.06
C THR A 46 0.89 -16.75 -3.70
N PHE A 47 2.10 -16.71 -3.14
CA PHE A 47 3.21 -17.58 -3.53
C PHE A 47 2.92 -19.05 -3.20
N GLU A 48 2.48 -19.34 -1.97
CA GLU A 48 2.13 -20.70 -1.54
C GLU A 48 0.95 -21.27 -2.35
N ALA A 49 -0.02 -20.44 -2.71
CA ALA A 49 -1.17 -20.81 -3.53
C ALA A 49 -0.88 -20.85 -5.04
N GLY A 50 0.33 -20.53 -5.49
CA GLY A 50 0.69 -20.47 -6.92
C GLY A 50 -0.04 -19.38 -7.72
N GLN A 51 -0.63 -18.38 -7.05
CA GLN A 51 -1.41 -17.31 -7.66
C GLN A 51 -0.51 -16.15 -8.11
N TRP A 52 0.30 -16.39 -9.14
CA TRP A 52 1.31 -15.42 -9.61
C TRP A 52 0.74 -14.05 -10.02
N GLY A 53 -0.47 -14.00 -10.57
CA GLY A 53 -1.14 -12.72 -10.87
C GLY A 53 -1.36 -11.87 -9.62
N MET A 54 -1.86 -12.49 -8.54
CA MET A 54 -2.06 -11.81 -7.26
C MET A 54 -0.72 -11.48 -6.59
N PHE A 55 0.27 -12.36 -6.68
CA PHE A 55 1.61 -12.11 -6.17
C PHE A 55 2.23 -10.84 -6.77
N LEU A 56 2.16 -10.67 -8.10
CA LEU A 56 2.66 -9.48 -8.78
C LEU A 56 1.89 -8.22 -8.37
N VAL A 57 0.57 -8.31 -8.20
CA VAL A 57 -0.25 -7.19 -7.71
C VAL A 57 0.13 -6.82 -6.29
N SER A 58 0.35 -7.79 -5.40
CA SER A 58 0.81 -7.54 -4.02
C SER A 58 2.21 -6.93 -3.98
N ALA A 59 3.11 -7.36 -4.87
CA ALA A 59 4.42 -6.73 -5.02
C ALA A 59 4.28 -5.27 -5.48
N TRP A 60 3.38 -5.00 -6.43
CA TRP A 60 3.07 -3.63 -6.86
C TRP A 60 2.49 -2.78 -5.74
N PHE A 61 1.54 -3.30 -4.96
CA PHE A 61 0.98 -2.60 -3.80
C PHE A 61 2.04 -2.30 -2.75
N THR A 62 2.95 -3.24 -2.50
CA THR A 62 4.11 -3.01 -1.63
C THR A 62 4.91 -1.79 -2.08
N TYR A 63 5.25 -1.72 -3.36
CA TYR A 63 5.94 -0.56 -3.92
C TYR A 63 5.14 0.75 -3.74
N ARG A 64 3.85 0.74 -4.08
CA ARG A 64 2.98 1.92 -3.95
C ARG A 64 2.86 2.41 -2.52
N TYR A 65 2.76 1.51 -1.56
CA TYR A 65 2.69 1.88 -0.15
C TYR A 65 4.03 2.39 0.40
N ILE A 66 5.18 1.89 -0.05
CA ILE A 66 6.49 2.48 0.30
C ILE A 66 6.55 3.93 -0.17
N VAL A 67 6.17 4.18 -1.42
CA VAL A 67 6.14 5.53 -1.99
C VAL A 67 5.17 6.43 -1.22
N GLY A 68 3.96 5.94 -0.91
CA GLY A 68 2.94 6.72 -0.20
C GLY A 68 3.24 6.97 1.29
N ALA A 69 3.99 6.07 1.94
CA ALA A 69 4.44 6.23 3.32
C ALA A 69 5.61 7.23 3.45
N THR A 70 6.36 7.46 2.36
CA THR A 70 7.50 8.37 2.37
C THR A 70 7.05 9.83 2.47
N PRO A 71 7.68 10.66 3.32
CA PRO A 71 7.32 12.08 3.46
C PRO A 71 7.41 12.84 2.12
N LYS A 72 6.39 13.63 1.82
CA LYS A 72 6.23 14.45 0.59
C LYS A 72 7.27 15.57 0.38
N ARG A 73 8.46 15.51 1.01
CA ARG A 73 9.53 16.51 0.77
C ARG A 73 9.96 16.55 -0.71
N LEU A 74 9.70 15.48 -1.46
CA LEU A 74 10.03 15.38 -2.89
C LEU A 74 8.88 15.71 -3.87
N SER A 75 7.61 15.76 -3.43
CA SER A 75 6.48 16.02 -4.34
C SER A 75 6.33 17.50 -4.70
N PHE A 76 6.86 18.40 -3.87
CA PHE A 76 6.87 19.84 -4.13
C PHE A 76 7.77 20.21 -5.33
N ILE A 77 8.93 19.55 -5.46
CA ILE A 77 9.87 19.77 -6.57
C ILE A 77 9.27 19.28 -7.91
N ARG A 78 8.54 18.16 -7.88
CA ARG A 78 7.88 17.61 -9.08
C ARG A 78 6.70 18.47 -9.55
N GLN A 79 5.95 19.07 -8.62
CA GLN A 79 4.81 19.93 -8.94
C GLN A 79 5.25 21.34 -9.39
N ALA A 80 6.37 21.86 -8.86
CA ALA A 80 6.98 23.10 -9.33
C ALA A 80 7.59 22.97 -10.74
N ALA A 81 8.13 21.80 -11.09
CA ALA A 81 8.65 21.53 -12.42
C ALA A 81 7.54 21.48 -13.49
N GLU A 82 6.34 20.97 -13.17
CA GLU A 82 5.20 20.94 -14.10
C GLU A 82 4.56 22.32 -14.32
N PHE A 83 4.66 23.24 -13.34
CA PHE A 83 4.17 24.62 -13.45
C PHE A 83 5.08 25.56 -14.25
N THR A 84 6.34 25.16 -14.50
CA THR A 84 7.31 25.99 -15.25
C THR A 84 7.20 25.79 -16.77
N HIS A 85 6.35 24.85 -17.21
CA HIS A 85 6.07 24.58 -18.63
C HIS A 85 4.70 25.10 -19.10
N LEU A 86 4.03 25.94 -18.30
CA LEU A 86 2.83 26.71 -18.65
C LEU A 86 3.17 28.21 -18.71
#